data_AF-X1ERU7-F1
#
_entry.id   AF-X1ERU7-F1
#
_cell.length_a   1.000
_cell.length_b   1.000
_cell.length_c   1.000
_cell.angle_alpha   90.00
_cell.angle_beta   90.00
_cell.angle_gamma   90.00
#
_symmetry.space_group_name_H-M   'P 1'
#
loop_
_entity.id
_entity.type
_entity.pdbx_description
1 polymer ?
#
loop_
_entity_poly.entity_id
_entity_poly.type
_entity_poly.pdbx_seq_one_letter_code
_entity_poly.pdbx_strand_id
1 'polypeptide(L)'
;VMADGGPEVNRMVRARSSNPWPITVIAASVCCLYLGQSSFAASVRGWGNQTVDSTEPGRKDFIAVSAGGGHTLALERVCRYVLADAVETMLNPDTLKNKNMKNALLNKINAVQQMLDAGRYEEALNKLQNDILQKTNGCAETGEPDKNNWIITCEGQSVLYPLVIETIEHVRGLMNQ
;
A
#
# COMPACT_ATOMS: atom_id res chain seq x y z
N VAL A 1 76.13 -36.05 12.47
CA VAL A 1 74.89 -36.60 11.88
C VAL A 1 74.07 -35.42 11.38
N MET A 2 73.52 -35.50 10.17
CA MET A 2 72.64 -34.48 9.55
C MET A 2 71.27 -34.46 10.29
N ALA A 3 70.37 -33.47 10.22
CA ALA A 3 70.30 -32.19 9.51
C ALA A 3 69.65 -31.15 10.50
N ASP A 4 68.88 -30.09 10.19
CA ASP A 4 68.35 -29.50 8.95
C ASP A 4 67.88 -28.03 9.18
N GLY A 5 67.36 -27.36 8.14
CA GLY A 5 66.27 -26.40 8.25
C GLY A 5 66.56 -24.95 8.70
N GLY A 6 66.89 -24.07 7.75
CA GLY A 6 66.53 -22.63 7.82
C GLY A 6 65.31 -22.32 6.93
N PRO A 7 65.01 -21.05 6.60
CA PRO A 7 65.55 -19.80 7.14
C PRO A 7 64.50 -18.69 7.42
N GLU A 8 65.00 -17.50 7.73
CA GLU A 8 64.45 -16.17 7.36
C GLU A 8 63.20 -15.52 8.03
N VAL A 9 63.51 -14.49 8.82
CA VAL A 9 62.93 -13.13 8.94
C VAL A 9 61.40 -12.91 8.95
N ASN A 10 60.95 -12.08 9.91
CA ASN A 10 60.50 -10.72 9.55
C ASN A 10 60.50 -9.70 10.71
N ARG A 11 60.66 -8.43 10.36
CA ARG A 11 60.75 -7.28 11.29
C ARG A 11 59.40 -6.94 11.92
N MET A 12 59.38 -6.72 13.24
CA MET A 12 58.33 -5.90 13.87
C MET A 12 58.58 -4.41 13.61
N VAL A 13 57.56 -3.70 13.12
CA VAL A 13 57.46 -2.24 13.20
C VAL A 13 56.16 -1.88 13.91
N ARG A 14 56.26 -1.07 14.97
CA ARG A 14 55.15 -0.62 15.82
C ARG A 14 54.53 0.66 15.25
N ALA A 15 53.20 0.75 15.22
CA ALA A 15 52.48 2.02 15.14
C ALA A 15 51.59 2.21 16.39
N ARG A 16 51.54 3.45 16.90
CA ARG A 16 50.82 3.82 18.14
C ARG A 16 49.32 4.06 17.86
N SER A 17 48.49 3.79 18.86
CA SER A 17 47.11 4.29 18.91
C SER A 17 47.07 5.78 19.25
N SER A 18 46.17 6.52 18.60
CA SER A 18 45.74 7.85 19.03
C SER A 18 44.29 8.07 18.60
N ASN A 19 43.36 8.02 19.56
CA ASN A 19 41.94 8.29 19.34
C ASN A 19 41.71 9.76 18.97
N PRO A 20 40.69 10.04 18.15
CA PRO A 20 39.69 11.00 18.60
C PRO A 20 38.24 10.61 18.26
N TRP A 21 37.34 10.74 19.23
CA TRP A 21 35.89 10.91 19.05
C TRP A 21 35.53 12.22 19.75
N PRO A 22 34.78 13.14 19.10
CA PRO A 22 33.34 13.15 19.38
C PRO A 22 32.42 13.55 18.20
N ILE A 23 32.94 13.82 17.00
CA ILE A 23 32.16 14.43 15.90
C ILE A 23 31.07 13.49 15.33
N THR A 24 31.24 12.18 15.44
CA THR A 24 30.37 11.14 14.86
C THR A 24 28.95 11.06 15.46
N VAL A 25 28.68 11.65 16.62
CA VAL A 25 27.38 11.47 17.31
C VAL A 25 26.32 12.48 16.84
N ILE A 26 26.70 13.71 16.47
CA ILE A 26 25.73 14.78 16.16
C ILE A 26 24.99 14.53 14.83
N ALA A 27 25.64 13.89 13.85
CA ALA A 27 25.05 13.62 12.54
C ALA A 27 23.84 12.66 12.60
N ALA A 28 23.83 11.72 13.55
CA ALA A 28 22.73 10.76 13.68
C ALA A 28 21.43 11.44 14.19
N SER A 29 21.54 12.38 15.13
CA SER A 29 20.37 13.03 15.74
C SER A 29 19.62 13.99 14.81
N VAL A 30 20.28 14.57 13.80
CA VAL A 30 19.62 15.45 12.81
C VAL A 30 18.83 14.64 11.78
N CYS A 31 19.28 13.43 11.43
CA CYS A 31 18.57 12.56 10.48
C CYS A 31 17.18 12.11 10.99
N CYS A 32 17.02 11.89 12.30
CA CYS A 32 15.77 11.40 12.87
C CYS A 32 14.65 12.47 12.93
N LEU A 33 14.99 13.77 12.88
CA LEU A 33 14.00 14.85 12.96
C LEU A 33 13.28 15.14 11.62
N TYR A 34 13.78 14.58 10.50
CA TYR A 34 13.15 14.72 9.18
C TYR A 34 12.10 13.65 8.84
N LEU A 35 11.87 12.67 9.71
CA LEU A 35 10.83 11.65 9.52
C LEU A 35 9.39 12.17 9.73
N GLY A 36 9.23 13.47 10.04
CA GLY A 36 7.95 14.15 10.21
C GLY A 36 7.32 14.75 8.95
N GLN A 37 7.74 14.34 7.74
CA GLN A 37 7.11 14.81 6.50
C GLN A 37 6.03 13.86 5.98
N SER A 38 4.79 14.35 6.07
CA SER A 38 3.56 13.68 5.65
C SER A 38 3.49 13.44 4.12
N SER A 39 2.69 12.43 3.74
CA SER A 39 2.28 12.09 2.36
C SER A 39 3.39 11.79 1.34
N PHE A 40 3.87 10.54 1.34
CA PHE A 40 4.66 9.99 0.23
C PHE A 40 3.76 9.59 -0.95
N ALA A 41 3.58 10.49 -1.92
CA ALA A 41 3.30 10.11 -3.31
C ALA A 41 4.64 9.95 -4.07
N ALA A 42 5.48 9.00 -3.62
CA ALA A 42 6.81 8.80 -4.18
C ALA A 42 6.74 7.98 -5.48
N SER A 43 7.19 8.56 -6.60
CA SER A 43 7.43 7.81 -7.84
C SER A 43 8.62 6.86 -7.63
N VAL A 44 8.40 5.57 -7.90
CA VAL A 44 9.43 4.53 -7.78
C VAL A 44 10.44 4.71 -8.92
N ARG A 45 11.68 5.05 -8.59
CA ARG A 45 12.80 5.12 -9.55
C ARG A 45 13.73 3.93 -9.37
N GLY A 46 13.96 3.18 -10.45
CA GLY A 46 15.07 2.24 -10.53
C GLY A 46 16.41 2.96 -10.69
N TRP A 47 17.49 2.38 -10.15
CA TRP A 47 18.87 2.83 -10.33
C TRP A 47 19.79 1.65 -10.66
N GLY A 48 20.93 1.92 -11.30
CA GLY A 48 21.87 0.88 -11.73
C GLY A 48 21.47 0.22 -13.06
N ASN A 49 21.95 -1.01 -13.29
CA ASN A 49 21.69 -1.75 -14.52
C ASN A 49 20.27 -2.37 -14.48
N GLN A 50 19.30 -1.65 -15.05
CA GLN A 50 17.89 -2.02 -15.08
C GLN A 50 17.51 -2.55 -16.47
N THR A 51 16.71 -3.62 -16.51
CA THR A 51 16.19 -4.24 -17.77
C THR A 51 14.69 -3.99 -17.95
N VAL A 52 14.18 -2.90 -17.39
CA VAL A 52 12.79 -2.43 -17.56
C VAL A 52 12.76 -1.23 -18.50
N ASP A 53 11.72 -1.16 -19.32
CA ASP A 53 11.55 -0.03 -20.23
C ASP A 53 11.29 1.26 -19.43
N SER A 54 12.01 2.32 -19.77
CA SER A 54 12.07 3.55 -18.96
C SER A 54 10.84 4.45 -19.09
N THR A 55 9.84 3.97 -19.82
CA THR A 55 8.52 4.55 -20.08
C THR A 55 7.49 4.29 -18.97
N GLU A 56 7.66 3.25 -18.15
CA GLU A 56 6.69 2.87 -17.08
C GLU A 56 6.97 3.33 -15.62
N PRO A 57 8.06 4.04 -15.21
CA PRO A 57 8.32 4.36 -13.80
C PRO A 57 7.41 5.47 -13.21
N GLY A 58 6.37 5.89 -13.95
CA GLY A 58 5.36 6.84 -13.51
C GLY A 58 4.27 6.24 -12.61
N ARG A 59 4.13 4.91 -12.55
CA ARG A 59 3.04 4.23 -11.82
C ARG A 59 3.26 4.32 -10.30
N LYS A 60 2.29 4.88 -9.57
CA LYS A 60 2.43 5.28 -8.15
C LYS A 60 1.85 4.28 -7.15
N ASP A 61 1.26 3.20 -7.64
CA ASP A 61 0.36 2.36 -6.85
C ASP A 61 1.07 1.21 -6.12
N PHE A 62 2.40 1.17 -6.11
CA PHE A 62 3.17 0.10 -5.48
C PHE A 62 3.27 0.27 -3.95
N ILE A 63 2.84 -0.74 -3.19
CA ILE A 63 2.90 -0.80 -1.72
C ILE A 63 4.15 -1.50 -1.19
N ALA A 64 4.83 -2.32 -2.02
CA ALA A 64 6.11 -2.92 -1.68
C ALA A 64 6.94 -3.18 -2.95
N VAL A 65 8.26 -3.15 -2.83
CA VAL A 65 9.19 -3.53 -3.90
C VAL A 65 10.27 -4.44 -3.33
N SER A 66 10.55 -5.55 -4.01
CA SER A 66 11.62 -6.50 -3.70
C SER A 66 12.54 -6.62 -4.92
N ALA A 67 13.85 -6.46 -4.71
CA ALA A 67 14.85 -6.60 -5.75
C ALA A 67 15.82 -7.74 -5.39
N GLY A 68 15.97 -8.70 -6.31
CA GLY A 68 16.93 -9.80 -6.25
C GLY A 68 17.95 -9.74 -7.39
N GLY A 69 18.87 -10.70 -7.45
CA GLY A 69 20.05 -10.66 -8.34
C GLY A 69 19.81 -10.57 -9.85
N GLY A 70 18.56 -10.72 -10.31
CA GLY A 70 18.15 -10.48 -11.70
C GLY A 70 16.64 -10.24 -11.87
N HIS A 71 15.92 -9.94 -10.79
CA HIS A 71 14.46 -9.82 -10.79
C HIS A 71 14.01 -8.70 -9.85
N THR A 72 13.00 -7.94 -10.27
CA THR A 72 12.30 -6.97 -9.43
C THR A 72 10.83 -7.37 -9.36
N LEU A 73 10.28 -7.45 -8.15
CA LEU A 73 8.85 -7.66 -7.89
C LEU A 73 8.30 -6.42 -7.21
N ALA A 74 7.24 -5.84 -7.77
CA ALA A 74 6.50 -4.75 -7.14
C ALA A 74 5.08 -5.23 -6.82
N LEU A 75 4.65 -5.04 -5.58
CA LEU A 75 3.31 -5.35 -5.11
C LEU A 75 2.44 -4.10 -5.27
N GLU A 76 1.42 -4.17 -6.12
CA GLU A 76 0.48 -3.08 -6.40
C GLU A 76 -0.62 -3.00 -5.31
N ARG A 77 -1.15 -1.80 -5.02
CA ARG A 77 -2.34 -1.59 -4.18
C ARG A 77 -3.56 -2.01 -4.98
N VAL A 78 -3.77 -3.31 -5.09
CA VAL A 78 -4.87 -3.89 -5.86
C VAL A 78 -6.19 -3.75 -5.08
N CYS A 79 -6.74 -2.53 -5.08
CA CYS A 79 -8.05 -2.19 -4.48
C CYS A 79 -9.20 -3.05 -5.06
N ARG A 80 -9.01 -3.53 -6.30
CA ARG A 80 -9.81 -4.51 -7.05
C ARG A 80 -10.34 -5.68 -6.19
N TYR A 81 -9.56 -6.29 -5.29
CA TYR A 81 -9.98 -7.51 -4.59
C TYR A 81 -10.64 -7.26 -3.22
N VAL A 82 -10.20 -6.25 -2.47
CA VAL A 82 -10.57 -6.08 -1.05
C VAL A 82 -12.06 -5.80 -0.86
N LEU A 83 -12.68 -4.99 -1.74
CA LEU A 83 -14.11 -4.68 -1.67
C LEU A 83 -15.02 -5.90 -1.93
N ALA A 84 -14.71 -6.70 -2.96
CA ALA A 84 -15.52 -7.85 -3.31
C ALA A 84 -15.38 -8.97 -2.27
N ASP A 85 -14.16 -9.20 -1.77
CA ASP A 85 -13.92 -10.16 -0.70
C ASP A 85 -14.66 -9.74 0.58
N ALA A 86 -14.54 -8.49 1.03
CA ALA A 86 -15.23 -8.02 2.23
C ALA A 86 -16.76 -8.19 2.18
N VAL A 87 -17.38 -8.00 1.01
CA VAL A 87 -18.82 -8.27 0.82
C VAL A 87 -19.15 -9.76 0.82
N GLU A 88 -18.22 -10.62 0.41
CA GLU A 88 -18.42 -12.07 0.46
C GLU A 88 -18.16 -12.68 1.84
N THR A 89 -17.02 -12.37 2.45
CA THR A 89 -16.49 -13.02 3.66
C THR A 89 -16.95 -12.36 4.95
N MET A 90 -17.14 -11.03 4.97
CA MET A 90 -17.42 -10.28 6.21
C MET A 90 -18.88 -9.84 6.36
N LEU A 91 -19.67 -9.86 5.29
CA LEU A 91 -21.06 -9.40 5.32
C LEU A 91 -22.05 -10.56 5.59
N ASN A 92 -22.39 -10.76 6.86
CA ASN A 92 -23.44 -11.70 7.26
C ASN A 92 -24.82 -11.27 6.68
N PRO A 93 -25.57 -12.15 5.97
CA PRO A 93 -26.92 -11.87 5.47
C PRO A 93 -27.90 -11.30 6.51
N ASP A 94 -27.77 -11.62 7.80
CA ASP A 94 -28.64 -11.10 8.87
C ASP A 94 -28.40 -9.60 9.14
N THR A 95 -27.25 -9.06 8.75
CA THR A 95 -26.94 -7.62 8.83
C THR A 95 -27.52 -6.81 7.66
N LEU A 96 -28.23 -7.47 6.72
CA LEU A 96 -28.84 -6.82 5.56
C LEU A 96 -30.34 -6.64 5.73
N LYS A 97 -30.84 -5.51 5.22
CA LYS A 97 -32.28 -5.19 5.12
C LYS A 97 -33.04 -6.23 4.28
N ASN A 98 -32.36 -6.91 3.36
CA ASN A 98 -32.84 -8.08 2.62
C ASN A 98 -31.63 -8.90 2.15
N LYS A 99 -31.62 -10.22 2.38
CA LYS A 99 -30.55 -11.14 1.94
C LYS A 99 -30.16 -11.01 0.46
N ASN A 100 -31.10 -10.67 -0.42
CA ASN A 100 -30.84 -10.47 -1.85
C ASN A 100 -29.95 -9.23 -2.14
N MET A 101 -29.81 -8.31 -1.19
CA MET A 101 -28.95 -7.13 -1.33
C MET A 101 -27.46 -7.47 -1.37
N LYS A 102 -27.03 -8.61 -0.82
CA LYS A 102 -25.63 -9.08 -0.95
C LYS A 102 -25.24 -9.19 -2.42
N ASN A 103 -26.03 -9.94 -3.20
CA ASN A 103 -25.82 -10.11 -4.64
C ASN A 103 -25.95 -8.78 -5.40
N ALA A 104 -26.88 -7.91 -5.00
CA ALA A 104 -27.03 -6.59 -5.64
C ALA A 104 -25.82 -5.67 -5.39
N LEU A 105 -25.22 -5.74 -4.21
CA LEU A 105 -24.02 -5.01 -3.82
C LEU A 105 -22.77 -5.57 -4.51
N LEU A 106 -22.61 -6.90 -4.54
CA LEU A 106 -21.55 -7.58 -5.30
C LEU A 106 -21.61 -7.20 -6.79
N ASN A 107 -22.79 -7.22 -7.42
CA ASN A 107 -22.96 -6.81 -8.81
C ASN A 107 -22.57 -5.35 -9.06
N LYS A 108 -22.79 -4.44 -8.09
CA LYS A 108 -22.33 -3.04 -8.19
C LYS A 108 -20.80 -2.94 -8.08
N ILE A 109 -20.17 -3.71 -7.19
CA ILE A 109 -18.71 -3.76 -7.04
C ILE A 109 -18.05 -4.36 -8.29
N ASN A 110 -18.60 -5.44 -8.83
CA ASN A 110 -18.12 -6.04 -10.08
C ASN A 110 -18.23 -5.06 -11.27
N ALA A 111 -19.26 -4.22 -11.32
CA ALA A 111 -19.36 -3.15 -12.31
C ALA A 111 -18.29 -2.06 -12.09
N VAL A 112 -17.98 -1.68 -10.84
CA VAL A 112 -16.87 -0.78 -10.51
C VAL A 112 -15.53 -1.37 -10.96
N GLN A 113 -15.25 -2.64 -10.68
CA GLN A 113 -14.03 -3.32 -11.15
C GLN A 113 -13.90 -3.25 -12.69
N GLN A 114 -14.98 -3.55 -13.43
CA GLN A 114 -14.99 -3.44 -14.90
C GLN A 114 -14.77 -2.01 -15.41
N MET A 115 -15.27 -0.99 -14.69
CA MET A 115 -15.00 0.41 -15.02
C MET A 115 -13.54 0.77 -14.79
N LEU A 116 -12.93 0.33 -13.68
CA LEU A 116 -11.51 0.53 -13.41
C LEU A 116 -10.62 -0.17 -14.44
N ASP A 117 -10.97 -1.40 -14.85
CA ASP A 117 -10.25 -2.14 -15.89
C ASP A 117 -10.33 -1.51 -17.29
N ALA A 118 -11.42 -0.80 -17.56
CA ALA A 118 -11.60 -0.01 -18.77
C ALA A 118 -11.01 1.41 -18.67
N GLY A 119 -10.36 1.78 -17.55
CA GLY A 119 -9.86 3.14 -17.29
C GLY A 119 -10.96 4.21 -17.12
N ARG A 120 -12.22 3.80 -16.94
CA ARG A 120 -13.42 4.66 -16.83
C ARG A 120 -13.58 5.17 -15.40
N TYR A 121 -12.56 5.89 -14.91
CA TYR A 121 -12.46 6.30 -13.50
C TYR A 121 -13.61 7.20 -13.04
N GLU A 122 -14.10 8.12 -13.89
CA GLU A 122 -15.27 8.97 -13.58
C GLU A 122 -16.53 8.15 -13.31
N GLU A 123 -16.78 7.11 -14.11
CA GLU A 123 -17.94 6.24 -13.94
C GLU A 123 -17.79 5.33 -12.73
N ALA A 124 -16.58 4.79 -12.50
CA ALA A 124 -16.26 4.02 -11.29
C ALA A 124 -16.49 4.87 -10.02
N LEU A 125 -16.01 6.11 -10.02
CA LEU A 125 -16.16 7.06 -8.92
C LEU A 125 -17.63 7.42 -8.69
N ASN A 126 -18.37 7.73 -9.76
CA ASN A 126 -19.81 8.00 -9.68
C ASN A 126 -20.57 6.81 -9.06
N LYS A 127 -20.23 5.58 -9.46
CA LYS A 127 -20.83 4.36 -8.94
C LYS A 127 -20.49 4.13 -7.47
N LEU A 128 -19.24 4.33 -7.07
CA LEU A 128 -18.82 4.25 -5.67
C LEU A 128 -19.58 5.26 -4.80
N GLN A 129 -19.64 6.53 -5.22
CA GLN A 129 -20.28 7.60 -4.44
C GLN A 129 -21.80 7.48 -4.39
N ASN A 130 -22.48 7.19 -5.50
CA ASN A 130 -23.94 7.30 -5.59
C ASN A 130 -24.67 5.96 -5.41
N ASP A 131 -24.08 4.85 -5.90
CA ASP A 131 -24.72 3.53 -5.87
C ASP A 131 -24.33 2.69 -4.64
N ILE A 132 -23.13 2.91 -4.07
CA ILE A 132 -22.55 2.07 -3.00
C ILE A 132 -22.46 2.83 -1.67
N LEU A 133 -21.75 3.96 -1.62
CA LEU A 133 -21.51 4.72 -0.38
C LEU A 133 -22.81 5.10 0.34
N GLN A 134 -23.81 5.60 -0.41
CA GLN A 134 -25.17 5.92 0.07
C GLN A 134 -25.97 4.72 0.61
N LYS A 135 -25.41 3.51 0.59
CA LYS A 135 -26.01 2.27 1.13
C LYS A 135 -25.32 1.79 2.41
N THR A 136 -24.24 2.46 2.82
CA THR A 136 -23.30 2.01 3.85
C THR A 136 -22.85 3.14 4.80
N ASN A 137 -23.37 4.36 4.66
CA ASN A 137 -22.85 5.58 5.28
C ASN A 137 -23.59 6.05 6.54
N GLY A 138 -24.83 5.61 6.81
CA GLY A 138 -25.65 6.18 7.88
C GLY A 138 -24.99 6.13 9.27
N CYS A 139 -24.34 5.02 9.63
CA CYS A 139 -23.64 4.94 10.92
C CYS A 139 -22.43 5.89 11.02
N ALA A 140 -21.80 6.25 9.91
CA ALA A 140 -20.68 7.19 9.88
C ALA A 140 -21.13 8.66 9.83
N GLU A 141 -22.27 8.95 9.19
CA GLU A 141 -22.80 10.31 9.02
C GLU A 141 -23.77 10.73 10.14
N THR A 142 -24.63 9.82 10.59
CA THR A 142 -25.70 10.09 11.58
C THR A 142 -25.60 9.26 12.86
N GLY A 143 -24.64 8.33 12.97
CA GLY A 143 -24.44 7.47 14.14
C GLY A 143 -25.36 6.24 14.21
N GLU A 144 -26.33 6.13 13.31
CA GLU A 144 -27.27 5.01 13.18
C GLU A 144 -27.58 4.72 11.70
N PRO A 145 -28.00 3.49 11.31
CA PRO A 145 -28.36 3.17 9.94
C PRO A 145 -29.59 3.97 9.47
N ASP A 146 -29.47 4.60 8.30
CA ASP A 146 -30.56 5.38 7.70
C ASP A 146 -31.51 4.50 6.85
N LYS A 147 -32.60 5.11 6.35
CA LYS A 147 -33.64 4.43 5.55
C LYS A 147 -33.15 3.92 4.19
N ASN A 148 -32.12 4.54 3.62
CA ASN A 148 -31.52 4.22 2.33
C ASN A 148 -30.44 3.15 2.43
N ASN A 149 -29.85 2.95 3.62
CA ASN A 149 -28.85 1.91 3.86
C ASN A 149 -29.40 0.50 3.58
N TRP A 150 -28.50 -0.35 3.09
CA TRP A 150 -28.77 -1.78 2.85
C TRP A 150 -28.23 -2.65 3.99
N ILE A 151 -27.18 -2.18 4.67
CA ILE A 151 -26.66 -2.79 5.91
C ILE A 151 -27.36 -2.10 7.10
N ILE A 152 -28.03 -2.89 7.94
CA ILE A 152 -28.87 -2.43 9.06
C ILE A 152 -28.19 -2.47 10.43
N THR A 153 -26.88 -2.78 10.47
CA THR A 153 -26.08 -2.74 11.70
C THR A 153 -24.83 -1.87 11.49
N CYS A 154 -24.45 -1.10 12.52
CA CYS A 154 -23.22 -0.32 12.45
C CYS A 154 -21.96 -1.17 12.48
N GLU A 155 -22.02 -2.38 13.04
CA GLU A 155 -20.96 -3.39 12.93
C GLU A 155 -20.69 -3.74 11.46
N GLY A 156 -21.72 -4.09 10.68
CA GLY A 156 -21.56 -4.40 9.25
C GLY A 156 -21.14 -3.18 8.43
N GLN A 157 -21.65 -1.98 8.75
CA GLN A 157 -21.20 -0.75 8.08
C GLN A 157 -19.73 -0.43 8.41
N SER A 158 -19.27 -0.68 9.64
CA SER A 158 -17.89 -0.39 10.06
C SER A 158 -16.83 -1.18 9.29
N VAL A 159 -17.19 -2.32 8.69
CA VAL A 159 -16.31 -3.10 7.81
C VAL A 159 -16.27 -2.51 6.41
N LEU A 160 -17.43 -2.27 5.80
CA LEU A 160 -17.50 -1.93 4.37
C LEU A 160 -17.30 -0.44 4.09
N TYR A 161 -17.84 0.45 4.92
CA TYR A 161 -17.75 1.90 4.76
C TYR A 161 -16.30 2.40 4.58
N PRO A 162 -15.33 2.07 5.46
CA PRO A 162 -13.96 2.57 5.30
C PRO A 162 -13.30 2.07 4.01
N LEU A 163 -13.59 0.83 3.56
CA LEU A 163 -13.08 0.29 2.31
C LEU A 163 -13.64 1.05 1.10
N VAL A 164 -14.93 1.41 1.12
CA VAL A 164 -15.55 2.23 0.07
C VAL A 164 -14.94 3.63 0.02
N ILE A 165 -14.69 4.26 1.18
CA ILE A 165 -14.01 5.56 1.26
C ILE A 165 -12.57 5.48 0.74
N GLU A 166 -11.77 4.48 1.16
CA GLU A 166 -10.40 4.29 0.64
C GLU A 166 -10.40 4.11 -0.87
N THR A 167 -11.36 3.33 -1.40
CA THR A 167 -11.50 3.12 -2.85
C THR A 167 -11.83 4.45 -3.57
N ILE A 168 -12.73 5.26 -3.03
CA ILE A 168 -13.09 6.57 -3.58
C ILE A 168 -11.86 7.48 -3.65
N GLU A 169 -11.07 7.58 -2.58
CA GLU A 169 -9.84 8.39 -2.56
C GLU A 169 -8.77 7.85 -3.52
N HIS A 170 -8.63 6.52 -3.63
CA HIS A 170 -7.69 5.92 -4.58
C HIS A 170 -8.10 6.22 -6.04
N VAL A 171 -9.38 6.08 -6.40
CA VAL A 171 -9.87 6.39 -7.76
C VAL A 171 -9.75 7.89 -8.08
N ARG A 172 -10.02 8.78 -7.11
CA ARG A 172 -9.71 10.21 -7.24
C ARG A 172 -8.22 10.45 -7.46
N GLY A 173 -7.37 9.70 -6.76
CA GLY A 173 -5.91 9.71 -6.94
C GLY A 173 -5.47 9.27 -8.34
N LEU A 174 -6.18 8.37 -9.01
CA LEU A 174 -5.91 7.94 -10.39
C LEU A 174 -6.37 8.97 -11.44
N MET A 175 -7.46 9.70 -11.17
CA MET A 175 -7.97 10.75 -12.07
C MET A 175 -7.10 12.01 -12.15
N ASN A 176 -6.19 12.22 -11.18
CA ASN A 176 -5.34 13.41 -11.07
C ASN A 176 -3.86 13.13 -11.44
N GLN A 177 -3.60 12.13 -12.29
CA GLN A 177 -2.25 11.72 -12.75
C GLN A 177 -2.07 11.91 -14.25
#